data_AF-A0A6V8NY85-F1
#
_entry.id   AF-A0A6V8NY85-F1
#
_cell.length_a   1.000
_cell.length_b   1.000
_cell.length_c   1.000
_cell.angle_alpha   90.00
_cell.angle_beta   90.00
_cell.angle_gamma   90.00
#
_symmetry.space_group_name_H-M   'P 1'
#
loop_
_entity.id
_entity.type
_entity.pdbx_description
1 polymer ?
#
loop_
_entity_poly.entity_id
_entity_poly.type
_entity_poly.pdbx_seq_one_letter_code
_entity_poly.pdbx_strand_id
1 'polypeptide(L)'
;MTQIDEGKFLTIAGTLIFAKNPERFLPQAGITAVRFKGNDLSYETLDREDIEEALVNSYDDEGKIIEYGVIEKAIRFVERNTSTFSYMDGIVRKDIPQYLKESVREAIVNAVAHRHYSIIGSKIRLFVFNNRLEVRSPGKIPNTVTIEQMKASC
;
A
#
# COMPACT_ATOMS: atom_id res chain seq x y z
N MET A 1 8.80 19.39 -7.36
CA MET A 1 7.68 20.36 -7.39
C MET A 1 6.87 20.08 -8.64
N THR A 2 5.55 20.15 -8.52
CA THR A 2 4.62 19.82 -9.60
C THR A 2 3.86 21.09 -10.00
N GLN A 3 3.98 21.55 -11.24
CA GLN A 3 3.34 22.80 -11.70
C GLN A 3 1.87 22.56 -12.00
N ILE A 4 1.00 23.44 -11.47
CA ILE A 4 -0.46 23.38 -11.66
C ILE A 4 -1.01 24.59 -12.44
N ASP A 5 -0.39 25.77 -12.29
CA ASP A 5 -0.71 26.99 -13.08
C ASP A 5 0.41 28.05 -12.90
N GLU A 6 0.37 29.18 -13.61
CA GLU A 6 1.38 30.27 -13.56
C GLU A 6 1.82 30.62 -12.12
N GLY A 7 3.00 30.12 -11.72
CA GLY A 7 3.65 30.40 -10.44
C GLY A 7 3.20 29.55 -9.24
N LYS A 8 2.21 28.66 -9.36
CA LYS A 8 1.78 27.77 -8.27
C LYS A 8 2.27 26.34 -8.48
N PHE A 9 2.93 25.81 -7.44
CA PHE A 9 3.47 24.45 -7.43
C PHE A 9 2.94 23.66 -6.24
N LEU A 10 2.49 22.43 -6.49
CA LEU A 10 2.23 21.48 -5.42
C LEU A 10 3.54 20.89 -4.90
N THR A 11 3.57 20.67 -3.60
CA THR A 11 4.59 19.82 -2.96
C THR A 11 4.34 18.36 -3.34
N ILE A 12 5.36 17.50 -3.20
CA ILE A 12 5.20 16.06 -3.45
C ILE A 12 4.08 15.49 -2.58
N ALA A 13 4.05 15.83 -1.28
CA ALA A 13 2.99 15.38 -0.37
C ALA A 13 1.62 15.89 -0.82
N GLY A 14 1.52 17.17 -1.21
CA GLY A 14 0.29 17.75 -1.73
C GLY A 14 -0.22 17.04 -2.99
N THR A 15 0.68 16.70 -3.92
CA THR A 15 0.34 15.88 -5.09
C THR A 15 -0.14 14.50 -4.68
N LEU A 16 0.57 13.79 -3.80
CA LEU A 16 0.24 12.42 -3.41
C LEU A 16 -1.09 12.27 -2.68
N ILE A 17 -1.49 13.28 -1.90
CA ILE A 17 -2.70 13.22 -1.07
C ILE A 17 -3.91 13.82 -1.80
N PHE A 18 -3.73 14.92 -2.55
CA PHE A 18 -4.84 15.72 -3.05
C PHE A 18 -4.96 15.75 -4.59
N ALA A 19 -3.96 15.25 -5.33
CA ALA A 19 -4.14 15.15 -6.78
C ALA A 19 -5.07 13.97 -7.09
N LYS A 20 -6.04 14.21 -7.98
CA LYS A 20 -6.92 13.14 -8.49
C LYS A 20 -6.15 12.03 -9.21
N ASN A 21 -5.05 12.40 -9.86
CA ASN A 21 -4.19 11.51 -10.63
C ASN A 21 -2.71 11.85 -10.32
N PRO A 22 -2.17 11.45 -9.15
CA PRO A 22 -0.80 11.79 -8.74
C PRO A 22 0.27 11.16 -9.65
N GLU A 23 -0.03 10.03 -10.27
CA GLU A 23 0.84 9.27 -11.18
C GLU A 23 1.21 10.06 -12.44
N ARG A 24 0.36 11.00 -12.87
CA ARG A 24 0.67 11.92 -13.99
C ARG A 24 1.87 12.82 -13.72
N PHE A 25 2.12 13.11 -12.45
CA PHE A 25 3.19 14.00 -12.00
C PHE A 25 4.34 13.24 -11.35
N LEU A 26 4.01 12.10 -10.72
CA LEU A 26 4.92 11.20 -10.06
C LEU A 26 4.59 9.78 -10.53
N PRO A 27 5.07 9.31 -11.71
CA PRO A 27 4.75 7.97 -12.25
C PRO A 27 5.09 6.81 -11.31
N GLN A 28 5.95 7.07 -10.34
CA GLN A 28 6.37 6.15 -9.29
C GLN A 28 5.45 6.17 -8.04
N ALA A 29 4.41 7.00 -8.02
CA ALA A 29 3.39 7.06 -6.97
C ALA A 29 2.39 5.93 -7.20
N GLY A 30 2.37 4.99 -6.26
CA GLY A 30 1.49 3.83 -6.34
C GLY A 30 2.13 2.55 -5.82
N ILE A 31 1.35 1.49 -5.86
CA ILE A 31 1.72 0.14 -5.42
C ILE A 31 1.44 -0.82 -6.58
N THR A 32 2.45 -1.61 -6.95
CA THR A 32 2.23 -2.81 -7.77
C THR A 32 2.00 -3.98 -6.83
N ALA A 33 0.77 -4.50 -6.79
CA ALA A 33 0.37 -5.63 -5.97
C ALA A 33 0.31 -6.92 -6.80
N VAL A 34 0.91 -8.00 -6.31
CA VAL A 34 0.99 -9.28 -7.03
C VAL A 34 0.79 -10.45 -6.07
N ARG A 35 -0.11 -11.38 -6.43
CA ARG A 35 -0.28 -12.67 -5.78
C ARG A 35 0.38 -13.75 -6.63
N PHE A 36 1.33 -14.48 -6.07
CA PHE A 36 1.99 -15.61 -6.73
C PHE A 36 1.39 -16.93 -6.28
N LYS A 37 1.34 -17.96 -7.12
CA LYS A 37 0.85 -19.30 -6.74
C LYS A 37 1.75 -20.03 -5.72
N GLY A 38 3.03 -19.66 -5.66
CA GLY A 38 4.03 -20.30 -4.82
C GLY A 38 4.69 -19.37 -3.81
N ASN A 39 5.95 -19.64 -3.50
CA ASN A 39 6.72 -18.97 -2.45
C ASN A 39 7.85 -18.08 -3.01
N ASP A 40 8.01 -18.00 -4.33
CA ASP A 40 9.03 -17.17 -4.98
C ASP A 40 8.49 -16.49 -6.25
N LEU A 41 9.30 -15.58 -6.78
CA LEU A 41 8.93 -14.70 -7.89
C LEU A 41 8.92 -15.41 -9.25
N SER A 42 9.40 -16.65 -9.35
CA SER A 42 9.39 -17.43 -10.59
C SER A 42 8.06 -18.14 -10.83
N TYR A 43 7.22 -18.24 -9.78
CA TYR A 43 5.91 -18.85 -9.90
C TYR A 43 4.92 -18.00 -10.71
N GLU A 44 3.90 -18.69 -11.21
CA GLU A 44 2.73 -18.10 -11.87
C GLU A 44 2.08 -17.00 -11.01
N THR A 45 1.71 -15.90 -11.66
CA THR A 45 0.93 -14.81 -11.07
C THR A 45 -0.55 -15.17 -11.12
N LEU A 46 -1.22 -15.18 -9.97
CA LEU A 46 -2.66 -15.46 -9.84
C LEU A 46 -3.53 -14.20 -9.88
N ASP A 47 -3.03 -13.11 -9.32
CA ASP A 47 -3.68 -11.80 -9.32
C ASP A 47 -2.60 -10.72 -9.39
N ARG A 48 -2.89 -9.64 -10.10
CA ARG A 48 -2.01 -8.48 -10.21
C ARG A 48 -2.85 -7.23 -10.38
N GLU A 49 -2.50 -6.21 -9.60
CA GLU A 49 -3.12 -4.90 -9.66
C GLU A 49 -2.04 -3.81 -9.56
N ASP A 50 -2.05 -2.87 -10.49
CA ASP A 50 -1.26 -1.65 -10.39
C ASP A 50 -2.19 -0.54 -9.85
N ILE A 51 -1.92 -0.09 -8.62
CA ILE A 51 -2.75 0.80 -7.80
C ILE A 51 -2.12 2.20 -7.81
N GLU A 52 -2.76 3.17 -8.46
CA GLU A 52 -2.14 4.44 -8.90
C GLU A 52 -2.93 5.70 -8.50
N GLU A 53 -3.85 5.59 -7.54
CA GLU A 53 -4.70 6.69 -7.09
C GLU A 53 -4.00 7.62 -6.07
N ALA A 54 -4.75 8.59 -5.54
CA ALA A 54 -4.35 9.31 -4.33
C ALA A 54 -4.04 8.34 -3.18
N LEU A 55 -3.12 8.72 -2.29
CA LEU A 55 -2.72 7.86 -1.18
C LEU A 55 -3.88 7.52 -0.24
N VAL A 56 -4.76 8.50 -0.01
CA VAL A 56 -5.90 8.40 0.91
C VAL A 56 -7.21 8.34 0.14
N ASN A 57 -8.28 7.89 0.82
CA ASN A 57 -9.61 7.90 0.25
C ASN A 57 -10.07 9.33 -0.04
N SER A 58 -10.84 9.49 -1.10
CA SER A 58 -11.57 10.70 -1.40
C SER A 58 -12.97 10.61 -0.79
N TYR A 59 -13.47 11.74 -0.29
CA TYR A 59 -14.76 11.85 0.37
C TYR A 59 -15.62 12.93 -0.30
N ASP A 60 -16.93 12.76 -0.29
CA ASP A 60 -17.88 13.84 -0.62
C ASP A 60 -18.10 14.77 0.59
N ASP A 61 -18.90 15.82 0.39
CA ASP A 61 -19.22 16.82 1.42
C ASP A 61 -19.97 16.22 2.63
N GLU A 62 -20.57 15.04 2.47
CA GLU A 62 -21.25 14.28 3.53
C GLU A 62 -20.32 13.30 4.26
N GLY A 63 -19.05 13.22 3.85
CA GLY A 63 -18.05 12.34 4.45
C GLY A 63 -18.14 10.88 3.99
N LYS A 64 -18.86 10.60 2.90
CA LYS A 64 -18.92 9.27 2.30
C LYS A 64 -17.75 9.08 1.33
N ILE A 65 -17.15 7.90 1.36
CA ILE A 65 -16.07 7.54 0.44
C ILE A 65 -16.62 7.51 -0.99
N ILE A 66 -16.04 8.35 -1.85
CA ILE A 66 -16.32 8.37 -3.29
C ILE A 66 -15.30 7.52 -4.06
N GLU A 67 -14.06 7.46 -3.58
CA GLU A 67 -12.98 6.70 -4.20
C GLU A 67 -12.00 6.19 -3.14
N TYR A 68 -11.61 4.93 -3.27
CA TYR A 68 -10.59 4.35 -2.40
C TYR A 68 -9.21 4.79 -2.84
N GLY A 69 -8.39 5.22 -1.88
CA GLY A 69 -6.99 5.52 -2.11
C GLY A 69 -6.12 4.27 -2.17
N VAL A 70 -4.85 4.47 -2.51
CA VAL A 70 -3.83 3.43 -2.66
C VAL A 70 -3.75 2.54 -1.41
N ILE A 71 -3.83 3.12 -0.20
CA ILE A 71 -3.72 2.37 1.05
C ILE A 71 -4.89 1.38 1.21
N GLU A 72 -6.14 1.83 1.06
CA GLU A 72 -7.30 0.95 1.25
C GLU A 72 -7.42 -0.09 0.12
N LYS A 73 -7.11 0.28 -1.13
CA LYS A 73 -7.07 -0.67 -2.25
C LYS A 73 -6.02 -1.77 -2.02
N ALA A 74 -4.82 -1.40 -1.55
CA ALA A 74 -3.78 -2.38 -1.24
C ALA A 74 -4.17 -3.31 -0.08
N ILE A 75 -4.84 -2.81 0.96
CA ILE A 75 -5.37 -3.66 2.04
C ILE A 75 -6.40 -4.64 1.49
N ARG A 76 -7.36 -4.17 0.69
CA ARG A 76 -8.38 -5.02 0.04
C ARG A 76 -7.77 -6.07 -0.90
N PHE A 77 -6.69 -5.73 -1.59
CA PHE A 77 -5.91 -6.68 -2.38
C PHE A 77 -5.38 -7.83 -1.51
N VAL A 78 -4.84 -7.53 -0.32
CA VAL A 78 -4.37 -8.56 0.61
C VAL A 78 -5.54 -9.38 1.15
N GLU A 79 -6.62 -8.74 1.60
CA GLU A 79 -7.81 -9.42 2.13
C GLU A 79 -8.39 -10.43 1.14
N ARG A 80 -8.50 -10.07 -0.14
CA ARG A 80 -9.06 -10.97 -1.17
C ARG A 80 -8.09 -12.07 -1.63
N ASN A 81 -6.77 -11.88 -1.43
CA ASN A 81 -5.73 -12.81 -1.89
C ASN A 81 -5.12 -13.66 -0.76
N THR A 82 -5.62 -13.53 0.46
CA THR A 82 -5.18 -14.29 1.63
C THR A 82 -6.31 -15.10 2.22
N SER A 83 -5.97 -16.17 2.94
CA SER A 83 -6.99 -17.08 3.47
C SER A 83 -7.68 -16.50 4.70
N THR A 84 -8.94 -16.86 4.90
CA THR A 84 -9.67 -16.62 6.13
C THR A 84 -10.00 -17.97 6.74
N PHE A 85 -9.52 -18.22 7.94
CA PHE A 85 -9.84 -19.41 8.71
C PHE A 85 -11.19 -19.21 9.39
N SER A 86 -12.08 -20.17 9.28
CA SER A 86 -13.39 -20.12 9.95
C SER A 86 -13.49 -21.24 10.98
N TYR A 87 -13.98 -20.93 12.17
CA TYR A 87 -14.32 -21.93 13.18
C TYR A 87 -15.68 -21.63 13.81
N MET A 88 -16.30 -22.65 14.38
CA MET A 88 -17.56 -22.52 15.12
C MET A 88 -17.28 -22.28 16.60
N ASP A 89 -17.83 -21.19 17.13
CA ASP A 89 -17.87 -20.90 18.56
C ASP A 89 -19.34 -21.08 19.03
N GLY A 90 -19.67 -22.31 19.45
CA GLY A 90 -21.05 -22.73 19.65
C GLY A 90 -21.85 -22.72 18.34
N ILE A 91 -22.87 -21.86 18.25
CA ILE A 91 -23.69 -21.65 17.05
C ILE A 91 -23.21 -20.50 16.16
N VAL A 92 -22.21 -19.74 16.60
CA VAL A 92 -21.70 -18.56 15.88
C VAL A 92 -20.47 -18.95 15.09
N ARG A 93 -20.48 -18.72 13.78
CA ARG A 93 -19.29 -18.81 12.94
C ARG A 93 -18.41 -17.60 13.19
N LYS A 94 -17.12 -17.82 13.49
CA LYS A 94 -16.10 -16.79 13.61
C LYS A 94 -15.06 -16.96 12.51
N ASP A 95 -14.77 -15.86 11.83
CA ASP A 95 -13.79 -15.78 10.76
C ASP A 95 -12.53 -15.06 11.27
N ILE A 96 -11.37 -15.68 11.10
CA ILE A 96 -10.04 -15.16 11.46
C ILE A 96 -9.26 -14.96 10.16
N PRO A 97 -8.96 -13.70 9.76
CA PRO A 97 -8.13 -13.47 8.59
C PRO A 97 -6.69 -13.92 8.85
N GLN A 98 -6.01 -14.42 7.81
CA GLN A 98 -4.60 -14.83 7.91
C GLN A 98 -3.68 -13.69 8.36
N TYR A 99 -4.01 -12.45 7.97
CA TYR A 99 -3.33 -11.25 8.43
C TYR A 99 -4.35 -10.30 9.06
N LEU A 100 -4.03 -9.74 10.22
CA LEU A 100 -4.85 -8.71 10.84
C LEU A 100 -4.84 -7.46 9.95
N LYS A 101 -6.02 -6.90 9.69
CA LYS A 101 -6.20 -5.71 8.84
C LYS A 101 -5.31 -4.55 9.30
N GLU A 102 -5.21 -4.33 10.60
CA GLU A 102 -4.40 -3.27 11.20
C GLU A 102 -2.91 -3.44 10.92
N SER A 103 -2.38 -4.67 11.02
CA SER A 103 -0.97 -4.96 10.72
C SER A 103 -0.65 -4.73 9.25
N VAL A 104 -1.56 -5.11 8.35
CA VAL A 104 -1.41 -4.87 6.91
C VAL A 104 -1.45 -3.38 6.61
N ARG A 105 -2.40 -2.65 7.21
CA ARG A 105 -2.50 -1.18 7.08
C ARG A 105 -1.21 -0.51 7.49
N GLU A 106 -0.69 -0.83 8.68
CA GLU A 106 0.53 -0.21 9.21
C GLU A 106 1.75 -0.48 8.31
N ALA A 107 1.90 -1.71 7.83
CA ALA A 107 2.98 -2.05 6.90
C ALA A 107 2.89 -1.25 5.58
N ILE A 108 1.68 -1.08 5.04
CA ILE A 108 1.44 -0.31 3.81
C ILE A 108 1.67 1.19 4.05
N VAL A 109 1.15 1.74 5.15
CA VAL A 109 1.34 3.15 5.52
C VAL A 109 2.82 3.46 5.69
N ASN A 110 3.57 2.61 6.39
CA ASN A 110 5.01 2.79 6.55
C ASN A 110 5.76 2.75 5.21
N ALA A 111 5.38 1.82 4.33
CA ALA A 111 5.98 1.73 3.00
C ALA A 111 5.74 2.98 2.16
N VAL A 112 4.53 3.55 2.23
CA VAL A 112 4.12 4.78 1.52
C VAL A 112 4.78 6.02 2.13
N ALA A 113 4.68 6.20 3.44
CA ALA A 113 5.16 7.38 4.15
C ALA A 113 6.69 7.54 4.05
N HIS A 114 7.43 6.43 4.14
CA HIS A 114 8.89 6.42 4.08
C HIS A 114 9.46 6.17 2.68
N ARG A 115 8.61 6.11 1.65
CA ARG A 115 9.07 5.92 0.28
C ARG A 115 9.93 7.10 -0.18
N HIS A 116 11.07 6.82 -0.80
CA HIS A 116 11.88 7.87 -1.39
C HIS A 116 11.33 8.28 -2.78
N TYR A 117 10.47 9.30 -2.81
CA TYR A 117 9.75 9.72 -4.02
C TYR A 117 10.62 10.32 -5.14
N SER A 118 11.88 10.64 -4.86
CA SER A 118 12.87 11.04 -5.86
C SER A 118 13.35 9.88 -6.76
N ILE A 119 13.15 8.62 -6.33
CA ILE A 119 13.52 7.43 -7.13
C ILE A 119 12.39 7.14 -8.13
N ILE A 120 12.69 7.38 -9.41
CA ILE A 120 11.79 7.15 -10.55
C ILE A 120 11.94 5.71 -11.06
N GLY A 121 10.89 5.16 -11.66
CA GLY A 121 10.93 3.86 -12.35
C GLY A 121 10.68 2.63 -11.47
N SER A 122 10.42 2.83 -10.17
CA SER A 122 10.08 1.74 -9.24
C SER A 122 8.98 2.18 -8.28
N LYS A 123 7.84 1.48 -8.30
CA LYS A 123 6.74 1.65 -7.34
C LYS A 123 7.02 0.83 -6.07
N ILE A 124 6.22 1.03 -5.02
CA ILE A 124 6.18 0.07 -3.92
C ILE A 124 5.67 -1.26 -4.48
N ARG A 125 6.26 -2.37 -4.05
CA ARG A 125 5.82 -3.71 -4.46
C ARG A 125 5.21 -4.43 -3.28
N LEU A 126 3.96 -4.85 -3.44
CA LEU A 126 3.23 -5.65 -2.47
C LEU A 126 3.11 -7.07 -3.02
N PHE A 127 3.79 -8.04 -2.39
CA PHE A 127 3.79 -9.42 -2.85
C PHE A 127 3.11 -10.33 -1.84
N VAL A 128 2.13 -11.09 -2.33
CA VAL A 128 1.43 -12.12 -1.55
C VAL A 128 1.92 -13.48 -2.03
N PHE A 129 2.56 -14.23 -1.13
CA PHE A 129 2.97 -15.61 -1.33
C PHE A 129 2.13 -16.53 -0.44
N ASN A 130 2.24 -17.85 -0.64
CA ASN A 130 1.50 -18.80 0.20
C ASN A 130 1.93 -18.72 1.67
N ASN A 131 3.21 -18.46 1.92
CA ASN A 131 3.79 -18.48 3.26
C ASN A 131 4.06 -17.10 3.87
N ARG A 132 3.94 -16.01 3.12
CA ARG A 132 4.27 -14.66 3.61
C ARG A 132 3.67 -13.55 2.77
N LEU A 133 3.62 -12.37 3.37
CA LEU A 133 3.37 -11.08 2.74
C LEU A 133 4.69 -10.30 2.71
N GLU A 134 5.05 -9.71 1.59
CA GLU A 134 6.20 -8.81 1.49
C GLU A 134 5.77 -7.42 1.00
N VAL A 135 6.27 -6.37 1.67
CA VAL A 135 6.14 -4.98 1.20
C VAL A 135 7.53 -4.43 0.94
N ARG A 136 7.86 -4.17 -0.33
CA ARG A 136 9.17 -3.64 -0.74
C ARG A 136 9.01 -2.19 -1.17
N SER A 137 9.54 -1.26 -0.36
CA SER A 137 9.53 0.17 -0.68
C SER A 137 10.90 0.63 -1.21
N PRO A 138 10.95 1.41 -2.31
CA PRO A 138 12.18 2.02 -2.81
C PRO A 138 12.77 3.04 -1.82
N GLY A 139 14.02 2.83 -1.42
CA GLY A 139 14.76 3.70 -0.52
C GLY A 139 15.78 2.90 0.29
N LYS A 140 16.78 3.58 0.86
CA LYS A 140 17.66 2.99 1.88
C LYS A 140 17.16 3.41 3.25
N ILE A 141 17.38 2.57 4.26
CA ILE A 141 17.20 2.96 5.66
C ILE A 141 18.07 4.21 5.88
N PRO A 142 17.52 5.29 6.48
CA PRO A 142 18.32 6.45 6.84
C PRO A 142 19.52 6.01 7.69
N ASN A 143 20.72 6.48 7.39
CA ASN A 143 21.95 6.06 8.09
C ASN A 143 21.91 6.28 9.63
N THR A 144 20.93 7.03 10.13
CA THR A 144 20.70 7.35 11.54
C THR A 144 19.79 6.37 12.27
N VAL A 145 19.22 5.37 11.59
CA VAL A 145 18.27 4.40 12.19
C VAL A 145 18.84 2.99 12.07
N THR A 146 19.04 2.34 13.22
CA THR A 146 19.40 0.92 13.30
C THR A 146 18.14 0.04 13.30
N ILE A 147 18.29 -1.24 12.92
CA ILE A 147 17.18 -2.22 12.97
C ILE A 147 16.60 -2.32 14.39
N GLU A 148 17.42 -2.14 15.43
CA GLU A 148 16.96 -2.16 16.82
C GLU A 148 16.04 -0.97 17.14
N GLN A 149 16.39 0.23 16.65
CA GLN A 149 15.53 1.41 16.81
C GLN A 149 14.21 1.29 16.04
N MET A 150 14.18 0.56 14.91
CA MET A 150 12.93 0.29 14.18
C MET A 150 11.96 -0.60 14.96
N LYS A 151 12.45 -1.51 15.81
CA LYS A 151 11.60 -2.37 16.64
C LYS A 151 11.06 -1.67 17.88
N ALA A 152 11.73 -0.62 18.34
CA ALA A 152 11.38 0.11 19.57
C ALA A 152 10.30 1.18 19.36
N SER A 153 9.98 1.53 18.11
CA SER A 153 9.00 2.56 17.76
C SER A 153 7.60 1.99 17.46
N CYS A 154 7.35 0.72 17.78
CA CYS A 154 6.02 0.10 17.76
C CYS A 154 5.53 -0.16 19.20
#